data_AF-A0A5A9W1P7-F1
#
_entry.id   AF-A0A5A9W1P7-F1
#
_cell.length_a   1.000
_cell.length_b   1.000
_cell.length_c   1.000
_cell.angle_alpha   90.00
_cell.angle_beta   90.00
_cell.angle_gamma   90.00
#
_symmetry.space_group_name_H-M   'P 1'
#
loop_
_entity.id
_entity.type
_entity.pdbx_description
1 polymer ?
#
loop_
_entity_poly.entity_id
_entity_poly.type
_entity_poly.pdbx_seq_one_letter_code
_entity_poly.pdbx_strand_id
1 'polypeptide(L)'
;MNQACILVLGMHRSGTSSVAGCLNEIGVYGGNELLPGSDDNKKGHFENLSVLRFNEKVLKESGATWDDPMLSVRDILFDKYIDELIQLIREEFYGVRTFYIKEPRICHLLPLYLRALKKLSIKIKILIPYRHPLEIASSLRKRNGFSPEKSILLWTSSILESEFQTRGEERYIFPYENFLTSPVQVLQEAKVLEPPYIDTAVNKDSLRECIESFVDPGLRHHTYKKSDYSNEVPEFTKKLFIELNNRNFYTGVIDEIRSDYIRHASFFYGADTVGFVDELKNQIDIKNARISELKEAYSKEQKLHLNFKELVVEKNDALILTKNTISEIKTDIRRLQEKYKSGQLELVSNKNRIAELKNDVRSLQEKCKSRQDALEAERELNLQLKRSLDTLERSNKDLKNELDKYKENKNKIDELNRKNNHLLEKNSEKDRKISSLIHEIVSIHTTRSWRYTRLFRIVVKVVKRIFHK
;
A
#
# COMPACT_ATOMS: atom_id res chain seq x y z
N MET A 1 -21.68 -53.05 -31.65
CA MET A 1 -21.78 -52.46 -33.00
C MET A 1 -20.52 -52.83 -33.75
N ASN A 2 -20.61 -53.21 -35.04
CA ASN A 2 -19.40 -53.41 -35.85
C ASN A 2 -18.86 -52.04 -36.26
N GLN A 3 -17.81 -51.58 -35.58
CA GLN A 3 -17.15 -50.31 -35.90
C GLN A 3 -16.20 -50.50 -37.09
N ALA A 4 -15.98 -49.42 -37.83
CA ALA A 4 -14.99 -49.33 -38.90
C ALA A 4 -14.03 -48.16 -38.67
N CYS A 5 -12.75 -48.37 -38.96
CA CYS A 5 -11.69 -47.38 -38.87
C CYS A 5 -11.06 -47.16 -40.25
N ILE A 6 -10.94 -45.89 -40.65
CA ILE A 6 -10.13 -45.48 -41.79
C ILE A 6 -8.79 -44.95 -41.26
N LEU A 7 -7.71 -45.67 -41.52
CA LEU A 7 -6.36 -45.19 -41.28
C LEU A 7 -5.87 -44.37 -42.48
N VAL A 8 -5.51 -43.11 -42.25
CA VAL A 8 -4.88 -42.26 -43.26
C VAL A 8 -3.39 -42.20 -42.96
N LEU A 9 -2.60 -42.90 -43.77
CA LEU A 9 -1.15 -43.05 -43.60
C LEU A 9 -0.39 -42.24 -44.66
N GLY A 10 0.92 -42.13 -44.46
CA GLY A 10 1.83 -41.54 -45.43
C GLY A 10 2.67 -40.42 -44.82
N MET A 11 3.67 -39.99 -45.57
CA MET A 11 4.61 -38.96 -45.11
C MET A 11 3.90 -37.61 -44.91
N HIS A 12 4.39 -36.80 -43.97
CA HIS A 12 3.97 -35.40 -43.86
C HIS A 12 4.08 -34.72 -45.24
N ARG A 13 3.11 -33.84 -45.56
CA ARG A 13 3.05 -33.09 -46.83
C ARG A 13 2.69 -33.93 -48.08
N SER A 14 2.38 -35.21 -47.92
CA SER A 14 1.84 -36.08 -48.98
C SER A 14 0.33 -35.95 -49.19
N GLY A 15 -0.34 -35.00 -48.52
CA GLY A 15 -1.78 -34.78 -48.66
C GLY A 15 -2.65 -35.54 -47.64
N THR A 16 -2.06 -36.14 -46.62
CA THR A 16 -2.78 -36.83 -45.54
C THR A 16 -3.80 -35.93 -44.83
N SER A 17 -3.46 -34.65 -44.58
CA SER A 17 -4.41 -33.69 -44.00
C SER A 17 -5.58 -33.37 -44.93
N SER A 18 -5.37 -33.31 -46.25
CA SER A 18 -6.45 -33.06 -47.22
C SER A 18 -7.42 -34.24 -47.27
N VAL A 19 -6.90 -35.48 -47.20
CA VAL A 19 -7.73 -36.69 -47.12
C VAL A 19 -8.50 -36.72 -45.81
N ALA A 20 -7.83 -36.52 -44.66
CA ALA A 20 -8.47 -36.53 -43.35
C ALA A 20 -9.52 -35.41 -43.18
N GLY A 21 -9.22 -34.20 -43.66
CA GLY A 21 -10.20 -33.11 -43.66
C GLY A 21 -11.41 -33.42 -44.53
N CYS A 22 -11.21 -34.02 -45.70
CA CYS A 22 -12.31 -34.47 -46.54
C CYS A 22 -13.17 -35.55 -45.86
N LEU A 23 -12.56 -36.53 -45.17
CA LEU A 23 -13.27 -37.52 -44.35
C LEU A 23 -14.10 -36.84 -43.24
N ASN A 24 -13.54 -35.81 -42.61
CA ASN A 24 -14.21 -35.04 -41.57
C ASN A 24 -15.43 -34.29 -42.12
N GLU A 25 -15.31 -33.64 -43.28
CA GLU A 25 -16.40 -32.92 -43.94
C GLU A 25 -17.56 -33.84 -44.35
N ILE A 26 -17.27 -35.08 -44.74
CA ILE A 26 -18.31 -36.08 -45.08
C ILE A 26 -18.86 -36.84 -43.86
N GLY A 27 -18.54 -36.40 -42.64
CA GLY A 27 -19.11 -36.92 -41.40
C GLY A 27 -18.44 -38.18 -40.85
N VAL A 28 -17.24 -38.54 -41.31
CA VAL A 28 -16.43 -39.58 -40.65
C VAL A 28 -15.73 -38.94 -39.45
N TYR A 29 -15.98 -39.48 -38.26
CA TYR A 29 -15.53 -38.85 -37.02
C TYR A 29 -14.01 -38.97 -36.81
N GLY A 30 -13.34 -37.84 -36.51
CA GLY A 30 -11.89 -37.77 -36.28
C GLY A 30 -11.44 -37.84 -34.81
N GLY A 31 -12.40 -37.85 -33.88
CA GLY A 31 -12.16 -37.82 -32.44
C GLY A 31 -12.50 -36.48 -31.78
N ASN A 32 -12.22 -36.36 -30.49
CA ASN A 32 -12.71 -35.25 -29.66
C ASN A 32 -11.98 -33.94 -29.93
N GLU A 33 -10.66 -34.00 -30.06
CA GLU A 33 -9.79 -32.83 -30.20
C GLU A 33 -8.87 -33.01 -31.40
N LEU A 34 -9.08 -32.20 -32.44
CA LEU A 34 -8.28 -32.20 -33.67
C LEU A 34 -7.27 -31.05 -33.66
N LEU A 35 -6.03 -31.34 -34.06
CA LEU A 35 -4.97 -30.35 -34.19
C LEU A 35 -5.39 -29.26 -35.21
N PRO A 36 -5.53 -27.99 -34.78
CA PRO A 36 -6.06 -26.92 -35.61
C PRO A 36 -5.08 -26.52 -36.72
N GLY A 37 -5.53 -25.62 -37.61
CA GLY A 37 -4.69 -25.08 -38.67
C GLY A 37 -3.48 -24.32 -38.12
N SER A 38 -2.38 -24.35 -38.89
CA SER A 38 -1.20 -23.53 -38.66
C SER A 38 -0.82 -22.79 -39.94
N ASP A 39 0.18 -21.90 -39.89
CA ASP A 39 0.63 -21.15 -41.07
C ASP A 39 1.00 -22.06 -42.26
N ASP A 40 1.53 -23.24 -41.98
CA ASP A 40 1.89 -24.26 -42.97
C ASP A 40 0.71 -25.08 -43.51
N ASN A 41 -0.44 -25.02 -42.85
CA ASN A 41 -1.66 -25.74 -43.19
C ASN A 41 -2.91 -25.05 -42.61
N LYS A 42 -3.38 -24.01 -43.31
CA LYS A 42 -4.45 -23.13 -42.81
C LYS A 42 -5.78 -23.83 -42.56
N LYS A 43 -6.08 -24.92 -43.30
CA LYS A 43 -7.35 -25.66 -43.20
C LYS A 43 -7.41 -26.64 -42.02
N GLY A 44 -6.31 -26.88 -41.31
CA GLY A 44 -6.27 -27.85 -40.22
C GLY A 44 -5.43 -29.09 -40.54
N HIS A 45 -4.79 -29.66 -39.52
CA HIS A 45 -3.99 -30.89 -39.69
C HIS A 45 -4.84 -32.17 -39.59
N PHE A 46 -6.01 -32.08 -38.96
CA PHE A 46 -6.95 -33.19 -38.76
C PHE A 46 -6.26 -34.41 -38.10
N GLU A 47 -5.32 -34.12 -37.20
CA GLU A 47 -4.65 -35.11 -36.35
C GLU A 47 -5.32 -35.11 -34.99
N ASN A 48 -5.71 -36.29 -34.50
CA ASN A 48 -6.24 -36.41 -33.15
C ASN A 48 -5.13 -36.13 -32.13
N LEU A 49 -5.33 -35.18 -31.21
CA LEU A 49 -4.29 -34.75 -30.27
C LEU A 49 -3.91 -35.82 -29.25
N SER A 50 -4.85 -36.65 -28.81
CA SER A 50 -4.57 -37.79 -27.93
C SER A 50 -3.68 -38.82 -28.63
N VAL A 51 -4.00 -39.15 -29.89
CA VAL A 51 -3.19 -40.03 -30.76
C VAL A 51 -1.79 -39.44 -31.01
N LEU A 52 -1.70 -38.14 -31.28
CA LEU A 52 -0.44 -37.42 -31.48
C LEU A 52 0.48 -37.59 -30.25
N ARG A 53 -0.04 -37.29 -29.06
CA ARG A 53 0.71 -37.37 -27.78
C ARG A 53 1.12 -38.81 -27.46
N PHE A 54 0.23 -39.77 -27.73
CA PHE A 54 0.54 -41.19 -27.57
C PHE A 54 1.70 -41.61 -28.48
N ASN A 55 1.67 -41.25 -29.77
CA ASN A 55 2.76 -41.58 -30.70
C ASN A 55 4.08 -40.92 -30.31
N GLU A 56 4.07 -39.68 -29.81
CA GLU A 56 5.27 -39.01 -29.29
C GLU A 56 5.89 -39.76 -28.11
N LYS A 57 5.04 -40.24 -27.19
CA LYS A 57 5.48 -41.03 -26.04
C LYS A 57 6.13 -42.34 -26.49
N VAL A 58 5.51 -43.08 -27.40
CA VAL A 58 6.03 -44.36 -27.90
C VAL A 58 7.38 -44.17 -28.62
N LEU A 59 7.48 -43.17 -29.49
CA LEU A 59 8.72 -42.88 -30.23
C LEU A 59 9.85 -42.41 -29.32
N LYS A 60 9.53 -41.56 -28.33
CA LYS A 60 10.53 -41.10 -27.36
C LYS A 60 11.14 -42.27 -26.59
N GLU A 61 10.36 -43.27 -26.21
CA GLU A 61 10.90 -44.46 -25.55
C GLU A 61 11.70 -45.37 -26.51
N SER A 62 11.37 -45.37 -27.81
CA SER A 62 12.19 -46.06 -28.81
C SER A 62 13.49 -45.33 -29.17
N GLY A 63 13.77 -44.16 -28.56
CA GLY A 63 14.92 -43.32 -28.89
C GLY A 63 14.81 -42.63 -30.25
N ALA A 64 13.61 -42.60 -30.85
CA ALA A 64 13.40 -42.08 -32.19
C ALA A 64 12.52 -40.82 -32.16
N THR A 65 12.63 -40.02 -33.22
CA THR A 65 11.76 -38.87 -33.48
C THR A 65 11.08 -39.04 -34.84
N TRP A 66 10.04 -38.26 -35.11
CA TRP A 66 9.28 -38.34 -36.36
C TRP A 66 10.12 -38.10 -37.62
N ASP A 67 11.22 -37.36 -37.46
CA ASP A 67 12.15 -36.99 -38.52
C ASP A 67 13.41 -37.87 -38.54
N ASP A 68 13.35 -39.04 -37.90
CA ASP A 68 14.33 -40.10 -38.06
C ASP A 68 13.98 -40.95 -39.31
N PRO A 69 14.79 -40.90 -40.38
CA PRO A 69 14.53 -41.70 -41.55
C PRO A 69 14.71 -43.21 -41.29
N MET A 70 15.42 -43.62 -40.23
CA MET A 70 15.60 -45.03 -39.84
C MET A 70 14.73 -45.45 -38.66
N LEU A 71 13.66 -44.71 -38.42
CA LEU A 71 12.69 -45.03 -37.40
C LEU A 71 12.21 -46.49 -37.58
N SER A 72 12.61 -47.32 -36.63
CA SER A 72 12.19 -48.71 -36.51
C SER A 72 11.84 -48.98 -35.05
N VAL A 73 10.54 -49.18 -34.78
CA VAL A 73 10.07 -49.50 -33.44
C VAL A 73 10.02 -51.00 -33.28
N ARG A 74 10.67 -51.49 -32.21
CA ARG A 74 10.75 -52.92 -31.90
C ARG A 74 9.41 -53.45 -31.39
N ASP A 75 9.09 -54.70 -31.72
CA ASP A 75 7.86 -55.38 -31.28
C ASP A 75 7.64 -55.36 -29.77
N ILE A 76 8.71 -55.40 -28.97
CA ILE A 76 8.63 -55.39 -27.50
C ILE A 76 7.96 -54.12 -26.95
N LEU A 77 8.12 -52.98 -27.64
CA LEU A 77 7.44 -51.74 -27.27
C LEU A 77 5.96 -51.79 -27.65
N PHE A 78 5.59 -52.50 -28.71
CA PHE A 78 4.19 -52.65 -29.08
C PHE A 78 3.41 -53.44 -28.04
N ASP A 79 3.98 -54.51 -27.50
CA ASP A 79 3.33 -55.30 -26.46
C ASP A 79 3.16 -54.51 -25.16
N LYS A 80 4.08 -53.61 -24.85
CA LYS A 80 3.96 -52.67 -23.71
C LYS A 80 2.79 -51.69 -23.89
N TYR A 81 2.57 -51.21 -25.11
CA TYR A 81 1.69 -50.08 -25.37
C TYR A 81 0.31 -50.44 -25.95
N ILE A 82 0.08 -51.72 -26.25
CA ILE A 82 -1.16 -52.18 -26.89
C ILE A 82 -2.42 -51.90 -26.06
N ASP A 83 -2.38 -52.13 -24.75
CA ASP A 83 -3.54 -51.96 -23.88
C ASP A 83 -3.84 -50.45 -23.67
N GLU A 84 -2.80 -49.62 -23.60
CA GLU A 84 -2.94 -48.15 -23.55
C GLU A 84 -3.57 -47.62 -24.84
N LEU A 85 -3.13 -48.11 -26.01
CA LEU A 85 -3.73 -47.71 -27.29
C LEU A 85 -5.18 -48.18 -27.41
N ILE A 86 -5.50 -49.39 -26.95
CA ILE A 86 -6.88 -49.89 -26.93
C ILE A 86 -7.77 -48.99 -26.08
N GLN A 87 -7.30 -48.58 -24.91
CA GLN A 87 -8.03 -47.68 -24.03
C GLN A 87 -8.24 -46.31 -24.69
N LEU A 88 -7.19 -45.75 -25.29
CA LEU A 88 -7.28 -44.49 -26.04
C LEU A 88 -8.30 -44.57 -27.18
N ILE A 89 -8.27 -45.63 -27.98
CA ILE A 89 -9.23 -45.82 -29.08
C ILE A 89 -10.67 -45.91 -28.54
N ARG A 90 -10.87 -46.58 -27.40
CA ARG A 90 -12.20 -46.64 -26.77
C ARG A 90 -12.66 -45.27 -26.30
N GLU A 91 -11.81 -44.49 -25.65
CA GLU A 91 -12.15 -43.16 -25.12
C GLU A 91 -12.44 -42.16 -26.24
N GLU A 92 -11.60 -42.14 -27.29
CA GLU A 92 -11.73 -41.21 -28.40
C GLU A 92 -12.87 -41.57 -29.35
N PHE A 93 -13.21 -42.86 -29.50
CA PHE A 93 -14.13 -43.33 -30.55
C PHE A 93 -15.26 -44.21 -30.01
N TYR A 94 -15.66 -44.01 -28.75
CA TYR A 94 -16.82 -44.72 -28.19
C TYR A 94 -18.12 -44.32 -28.90
N GLY A 95 -18.98 -45.30 -29.19
CA GLY A 95 -20.34 -45.05 -29.69
C GLY A 95 -20.45 -44.61 -31.16
N VAL A 96 -19.33 -44.39 -31.86
CA VAL A 96 -19.33 -44.05 -33.29
C VAL A 96 -19.20 -45.28 -34.17
N ARG A 97 -19.96 -45.33 -35.27
CA ARG A 97 -19.94 -46.46 -36.21
C ARG A 97 -18.69 -46.46 -37.09
N THR A 98 -18.29 -45.30 -37.57
CA THR A 98 -17.11 -45.12 -38.41
C THR A 98 -16.31 -43.93 -37.91
N PHE A 99 -14.99 -44.12 -37.80
CA PHE A 99 -14.05 -43.05 -37.47
C PHE A 99 -12.80 -43.14 -38.34
N TYR A 100 -12.00 -42.09 -38.36
CA TYR A 100 -10.68 -42.10 -38.96
C TYR A 100 -9.60 -41.83 -37.92
N ILE A 101 -8.42 -42.39 -38.14
CA ILE A 101 -7.20 -41.99 -37.44
C ILE A 101 -6.21 -41.54 -38.49
N LYS A 102 -5.80 -40.27 -38.40
CA LYS A 102 -4.73 -39.72 -39.20
C LYS A 102 -3.64 -39.22 -38.26
N GLU A 103 -2.45 -39.76 -38.43
CA GLU A 103 -1.24 -39.26 -37.81
C GLU A 103 -0.06 -39.84 -38.62
N PRO A 104 0.77 -39.01 -39.28
CA PRO A 104 1.76 -39.50 -40.25
C PRO A 104 2.73 -40.56 -39.71
N ARG A 105 3.06 -40.54 -38.41
CA ARG A 105 4.03 -41.48 -37.80
C ARG A 105 3.44 -42.88 -37.61
N ILE A 106 2.13 -43.05 -37.79
CA ILE A 106 1.48 -44.37 -37.76
C ILE A 106 2.05 -45.29 -38.84
N CYS A 107 2.62 -44.79 -39.94
CA CYS A 107 3.30 -45.66 -40.92
C CYS A 107 4.39 -46.54 -40.29
N HIS A 108 5.07 -46.05 -39.24
CA HIS A 108 6.08 -46.79 -38.50
C HIS A 108 5.56 -47.51 -37.25
N LEU A 109 4.40 -47.10 -36.75
CA LEU A 109 3.72 -47.70 -35.58
C LEU A 109 2.60 -48.65 -36.00
N LEU A 110 2.42 -48.89 -37.30
CA LEU A 110 1.23 -49.56 -37.83
C LEU A 110 0.97 -50.95 -37.22
N PRO A 111 1.99 -51.80 -36.95
CA PRO A 111 1.75 -53.08 -36.27
C PRO A 111 1.01 -52.95 -34.94
N LEU A 112 1.34 -51.93 -34.14
CA LEU A 112 0.65 -51.64 -32.87
C LEU A 112 -0.82 -51.30 -33.10
N TYR A 113 -1.11 -50.43 -34.08
CA TYR A 113 -2.47 -50.03 -34.43
C TYR A 113 -3.29 -51.19 -34.99
N LEU A 114 -2.74 -51.99 -35.90
CA LEU A 114 -3.42 -53.17 -36.44
C LEU A 114 -3.75 -54.17 -35.34
N ARG A 115 -2.81 -54.44 -34.41
CA ARG A 115 -3.07 -55.33 -33.27
C ARG A 115 -4.19 -54.78 -32.37
N ALA A 116 -4.16 -53.48 -32.04
CA ALA A 116 -5.18 -52.84 -31.21
C ALA A 116 -6.58 -52.87 -31.87
N LEU A 117 -6.68 -52.47 -33.13
CA LEU A 117 -7.94 -52.44 -33.89
C LEU A 117 -8.51 -53.85 -34.09
N LYS A 118 -7.67 -54.86 -34.38
CA LYS A 118 -8.10 -56.26 -34.48
C LYS A 118 -8.58 -56.82 -33.15
N LYS A 119 -7.92 -56.52 -32.03
CA LYS A 119 -8.39 -56.88 -30.68
C LYS A 119 -9.75 -56.27 -30.35
N LEU A 120 -10.04 -55.09 -30.89
CA LEU A 120 -11.34 -54.42 -30.78
C LEU A 120 -12.37 -54.89 -31.81
N SER A 121 -12.02 -55.84 -32.69
CA SER A 121 -12.89 -56.32 -33.79
C SER A 121 -13.36 -55.20 -34.72
N ILE A 122 -12.53 -54.18 -34.93
CA ILE A 122 -12.81 -53.03 -35.78
C ILE A 122 -12.41 -53.35 -37.21
N LYS A 123 -13.28 -53.11 -38.19
CA LYS A 123 -12.96 -53.25 -39.61
C LYS A 123 -11.97 -52.16 -40.03
N ILE A 124 -10.90 -52.51 -40.73
CA ILE A 124 -9.80 -51.57 -41.07
C ILE A 124 -9.82 -51.27 -42.57
N LYS A 125 -9.81 -49.99 -42.92
CA LYS A 125 -9.50 -49.46 -44.26
C LYS A 125 -8.28 -48.58 -44.19
N ILE A 126 -7.41 -48.66 -45.19
CA ILE A 126 -6.18 -47.88 -45.20
C ILE A 126 -6.10 -47.05 -46.48
N LEU A 127 -5.90 -45.74 -46.32
CA LEU A 127 -5.69 -44.79 -47.41
C LEU A 127 -4.25 -44.28 -47.34
N ILE A 128 -3.51 -44.40 -48.44
CA ILE A 128 -2.12 -43.97 -48.53
C ILE A 128 -1.96 -43.00 -49.71
N PRO A 129 -2.19 -41.68 -49.49
CA PRO A 129 -1.78 -40.68 -50.46
C PRO A 129 -0.25 -40.59 -50.50
N TYR A 130 0.32 -40.58 -51.70
CA TYR A 130 1.74 -40.32 -51.93
C TYR A 130 1.93 -39.14 -52.88
N ARG A 131 3.11 -38.52 -52.85
CA ARG A 131 3.44 -37.34 -53.64
C ARG A 131 4.88 -37.45 -54.13
N HIS A 132 5.23 -36.73 -55.19
CA HIS A 132 6.60 -36.71 -55.70
C HIS A 132 7.62 -36.38 -54.59
N PRO A 133 8.71 -37.16 -54.43
CA PRO A 133 9.67 -36.97 -53.34
C PRO A 133 10.33 -35.58 -53.33
N LEU A 134 10.60 -34.99 -54.52
CA LEU A 134 11.14 -33.62 -54.61
C LEU A 134 10.15 -32.52 -54.20
N GLU A 135 8.84 -32.76 -54.32
CA GLU A 135 7.83 -31.82 -53.80
C GLU A 135 7.81 -31.84 -52.27
N ILE A 136 7.98 -33.03 -51.68
CA ILE A 136 8.10 -33.20 -50.24
C ILE A 136 9.39 -32.53 -49.73
N ALA A 137 10.51 -32.75 -50.41
CA ALA A 137 11.79 -32.09 -50.09
C ALA A 137 11.69 -30.57 -50.12
N SER A 138 11.08 -30.01 -51.18
CA SER A 138 10.87 -28.56 -51.27
C SER A 138 9.97 -28.04 -50.14
N SER A 139 8.90 -28.78 -49.81
CA SER A 139 7.99 -28.39 -48.73
C SER A 139 8.64 -28.47 -47.34
N LEU A 140 9.43 -29.51 -47.06
CA LEU A 140 10.09 -29.68 -45.76
C LEU A 140 11.28 -28.74 -45.60
N ARG A 141 11.97 -28.36 -46.69
CA ARG A 141 12.97 -27.30 -46.64
C ARG A 141 12.37 -25.97 -46.21
N LYS A 142 11.21 -25.60 -46.77
CA LYS A 142 10.51 -24.36 -46.39
C LYS A 142 10.03 -24.38 -44.93
N ARG A 143 9.47 -25.50 -44.47
CA ARG A 143 8.89 -25.64 -43.13
C ARG A 143 9.93 -25.83 -42.03
N ASN A 144 10.88 -26.73 -42.24
CA ASN A 144 11.78 -27.25 -41.21
C ASN A 144 13.25 -26.89 -41.44
N GLY A 145 13.60 -26.34 -42.61
CA GLY A 145 15.01 -26.15 -43.00
C GLY A 145 15.73 -27.47 -43.31
N PHE A 146 14.99 -28.56 -43.52
CA PHE A 146 15.59 -29.87 -43.79
C PHE A 146 16.30 -29.91 -45.15
N SER A 147 17.37 -30.69 -45.21
CA SER A 147 18.04 -30.97 -46.48
C SER A 147 17.14 -31.81 -47.39
N PRO A 148 17.33 -31.72 -48.73
CA PRO A 148 16.62 -32.57 -49.68
C PRO A 148 16.81 -34.06 -49.39
N GLU A 149 18.03 -34.49 -49.06
CA GLU A 149 18.40 -35.89 -48.82
C GLU A 149 17.63 -36.46 -47.63
N LYS A 150 17.64 -35.75 -46.49
CA LYS A 150 16.86 -36.14 -45.30
C LYS A 150 15.37 -36.28 -45.64
N SER A 151 14.83 -35.31 -46.36
CA SER A 151 13.42 -35.29 -46.74
C SER A 151 13.04 -36.45 -47.67
N ILE A 152 13.92 -36.79 -48.62
CA ILE A 152 13.75 -37.91 -49.55
C ILE A 152 13.83 -39.24 -48.80
N LEU A 153 14.76 -39.38 -47.85
CA LEU A 153 14.87 -40.58 -47.02
C LEU A 153 13.64 -40.77 -46.12
N LEU A 154 13.13 -39.71 -45.50
CA LEU A 154 11.90 -39.75 -44.71
C LEU A 154 10.70 -40.20 -45.55
N TRP A 155 10.55 -39.61 -46.74
CA TRP A 155 9.53 -40.02 -47.69
C TRP A 155 9.65 -41.50 -48.07
N THR A 156 10.86 -41.94 -48.41
CA THR A 156 11.11 -43.32 -48.81
C THR A 156 10.77 -44.30 -47.69
N SER A 157 11.25 -44.02 -46.47
CA SER A 157 10.99 -44.82 -45.28
C SER A 157 9.49 -44.98 -45.01
N SER A 158 8.79 -43.83 -44.95
CA SER A 158 7.36 -43.79 -44.64
C SER A 158 6.52 -44.56 -45.66
N ILE A 159 6.86 -44.45 -46.95
CA ILE A 159 6.11 -45.13 -48.01
C ILE A 159 6.42 -46.62 -48.05
N LEU A 160 7.68 -47.03 -47.89
CA LEU A 160 8.05 -48.45 -47.83
C LEU A 160 7.40 -49.15 -46.63
N GLU A 161 7.43 -48.53 -45.45
CA GLU A 161 6.77 -49.10 -44.26
C GLU A 161 5.24 -49.09 -44.42
N SER A 162 4.65 -48.02 -44.95
CA SER A 162 3.21 -48.00 -45.25
C SER A 162 2.83 -49.11 -46.23
N GLU A 163 3.59 -49.32 -47.30
CA GLU A 163 3.29 -50.38 -48.26
C GLU A 163 3.43 -51.76 -47.60
N PHE A 164 4.58 -52.04 -46.99
CA PHE A 164 4.90 -53.35 -46.44
C PHE A 164 3.95 -53.77 -45.31
N GLN A 165 3.73 -52.87 -44.34
CA GLN A 165 2.95 -53.17 -43.12
C GLN A 165 1.44 -53.24 -43.37
N THR A 166 0.96 -52.72 -44.51
CA THR A 166 -0.46 -52.77 -44.88
C THR A 166 -0.81 -53.95 -45.78
N ARG A 167 0.16 -54.82 -46.10
CA ARG A 167 -0.09 -56.05 -46.84
C ARG A 167 -1.05 -56.97 -46.07
N GLY A 168 -2.05 -57.50 -46.77
CA GLY A 168 -3.12 -58.29 -46.17
C GLY A 168 -4.32 -57.48 -45.65
N GLU A 169 -4.23 -56.16 -45.59
CA GLU A 169 -5.33 -55.28 -45.20
C GLU A 169 -6.04 -54.66 -46.42
N GLU A 170 -7.27 -54.17 -46.22
CA GLU A 170 -8.01 -53.42 -47.23
C GLU A 170 -7.36 -52.03 -47.43
N ARG A 171 -6.49 -51.88 -48.43
CA ARG A 171 -5.73 -50.64 -48.70
C ARG A 171 -6.00 -50.03 -50.07
N TYR A 172 -5.86 -48.71 -50.16
CA TYR A 172 -5.90 -47.95 -51.42
C TYR A 172 -4.78 -46.91 -51.43
N ILE A 173 -3.84 -47.06 -52.36
CA ILE A 173 -2.63 -46.24 -52.50
C ILE A 173 -2.78 -45.39 -53.76
N PHE A 174 -2.59 -44.07 -53.66
CA PHE A 174 -2.88 -43.17 -54.77
C PHE A 174 -2.01 -41.91 -54.76
N PRO A 175 -1.72 -41.35 -55.95
CA PRO A 175 -1.01 -40.07 -56.05
C PRO A 175 -1.93 -38.94 -55.55
N TYR A 176 -1.38 -38.06 -54.72
CA TYR A 176 -2.09 -36.91 -54.16
C TYR A 176 -2.65 -35.99 -55.26
N GLU A 177 -1.98 -35.92 -56.40
CA GLU A 177 -2.42 -35.16 -57.57
C GLU A 177 -3.80 -35.61 -58.04
N ASN A 178 -4.09 -36.92 -58.04
CA ASN A 178 -5.41 -37.44 -58.43
C ASN A 178 -6.49 -37.03 -57.42
N PHE A 179 -6.14 -36.95 -56.13
CA PHE A 179 -7.07 -36.50 -55.10
C PHE A 179 -7.37 -35.01 -55.22
N LEU A 180 -6.41 -34.19 -55.66
CA LEU A 180 -6.64 -32.78 -55.93
C LEU A 180 -7.54 -32.54 -57.15
N THR A 181 -7.40 -33.36 -58.20
CA THR A 181 -8.17 -33.18 -59.45
C THR A 181 -9.54 -33.83 -59.39
N SER A 182 -9.68 -34.96 -58.69
CA SER A 182 -10.89 -35.79 -58.72
C SER A 182 -11.11 -36.49 -57.37
N PRO A 183 -11.27 -35.75 -56.27
CA PRO A 183 -11.35 -36.31 -54.92
C PRO A 183 -12.50 -37.30 -54.74
N VAL A 184 -13.67 -37.00 -55.31
CA VAL A 184 -14.85 -37.88 -55.29
C VAL A 184 -14.53 -39.22 -55.94
N GLN A 185 -13.93 -39.22 -57.12
CA GLN A 185 -13.58 -40.44 -57.85
C GLN A 185 -12.58 -41.28 -57.05
N VAL A 186 -11.57 -40.65 -56.45
CA VAL A 186 -10.58 -41.34 -55.60
C VAL A 186 -11.26 -42.03 -54.41
N LEU A 187 -12.17 -41.36 -53.71
CA LEU A 187 -12.90 -41.96 -52.58
C LEU A 187 -13.90 -43.05 -53.00
N GLN A 188 -14.46 -42.96 -54.20
CA GLN A 188 -15.29 -44.02 -54.80
C GLN A 188 -14.48 -45.26 -55.16
N GLU A 189 -13.34 -45.09 -55.85
CA GLU A 189 -12.42 -46.19 -56.17
C GLU A 189 -11.86 -46.84 -54.90
N ALA A 190 -11.62 -46.04 -53.87
CA ALA A 190 -11.24 -46.52 -52.54
C ALA A 190 -12.41 -47.20 -51.79
N LYS A 191 -13.65 -47.19 -52.30
CA LYS A 191 -14.86 -47.72 -51.63
C LYS A 191 -15.12 -47.12 -50.24
N VAL A 192 -14.74 -45.86 -50.05
CA VAL A 192 -14.97 -45.12 -48.81
C VAL A 192 -16.40 -44.57 -48.76
N LEU A 193 -17.00 -44.24 -49.90
CA LEU A 193 -18.36 -43.71 -49.99
C LEU A 193 -19.46 -44.80 -49.93
N GLU A 194 -19.12 -45.96 -49.36
CA GLU A 194 -19.96 -47.15 -49.28
C GLU A 194 -19.96 -47.70 -47.84
N PRO A 195 -20.96 -48.52 -47.44
CA PRO A 195 -20.95 -49.19 -46.15
C PRO A 195 -19.72 -50.10 -45.95
N PRO A 196 -19.20 -50.21 -44.72
CA PRO A 196 -19.72 -49.61 -43.50
C PRO A 196 -19.25 -48.16 -43.24
N TYR A 197 -18.42 -47.59 -44.12
CA TYR A 197 -17.72 -46.33 -43.85
C TYR A 197 -18.66 -45.13 -43.90
N ILE A 198 -19.51 -45.06 -44.92
CA ILE A 198 -20.58 -44.05 -45.05
C ILE A 198 -21.94 -44.76 -45.03
N ASP A 199 -22.91 -44.18 -44.33
CA ASP A 199 -24.26 -44.73 -44.27
C ASP A 199 -24.98 -44.54 -45.62
N THR A 200 -25.69 -45.57 -46.07
CA THR A 200 -26.54 -45.55 -47.26
C THR A 200 -27.60 -44.45 -47.25
N ALA A 201 -28.01 -43.98 -46.06
CA ALA A 201 -28.98 -42.91 -45.92
C ALA A 201 -28.44 -41.52 -46.27
N VAL A 202 -27.11 -41.35 -46.36
CA VAL A 202 -26.50 -40.07 -46.69
C VAL A 202 -26.67 -39.75 -48.19
N ASN A 203 -27.11 -38.53 -48.50
CA ASN A 203 -27.25 -38.08 -49.89
C ASN A 203 -25.88 -37.98 -50.56
N LYS A 204 -25.68 -38.78 -51.62
CA LYS A 204 -24.42 -38.84 -52.37
C LYS A 204 -24.07 -37.53 -53.09
N ASP A 205 -25.05 -36.74 -53.51
CA ASP A 205 -24.79 -35.45 -54.17
C ASP A 205 -24.33 -34.39 -53.16
N SER A 206 -24.92 -34.35 -51.97
CA SER A 206 -24.44 -33.50 -50.88
C SER A 206 -23.01 -33.87 -50.45
N LEU A 207 -22.67 -35.16 -50.41
CA LEU A 207 -21.29 -35.60 -50.15
C LEU A 207 -20.31 -35.07 -51.21
N ARG A 208 -20.70 -35.13 -52.50
CA ARG A 208 -19.87 -34.62 -53.59
C ARG A 208 -19.58 -33.13 -53.43
N GLU A 209 -20.61 -32.32 -53.15
CA GLU A 209 -20.46 -30.88 -52.93
C GLU A 209 -19.54 -30.56 -51.73
N CYS A 210 -19.68 -31.27 -50.61
CA CYS A 210 -18.79 -31.13 -49.45
C CYS A 210 -17.33 -31.46 -49.80
N ILE A 211 -17.11 -32.56 -50.54
CA ILE A 211 -15.79 -33.00 -50.97
C ILE A 211 -15.14 -31.95 -51.89
N GLU A 212 -15.86 -31.49 -52.91
CA GLU A 212 -15.35 -30.55 -53.92
C GLU A 212 -15.09 -29.15 -53.35
N SER A 213 -15.92 -28.68 -52.42
CA SER A 213 -15.73 -27.40 -51.75
C SER A 213 -14.53 -27.38 -50.79
N PHE A 214 -14.20 -28.53 -50.19
CA PHE A 214 -13.08 -28.63 -49.24
C PHE A 214 -11.72 -28.71 -49.93
N VAL A 215 -11.61 -29.48 -51.02
CA VAL A 215 -10.33 -29.70 -51.70
C VAL A 215 -9.94 -28.48 -52.51
N ASP A 216 -8.81 -27.86 -52.16
CA ASP A 216 -8.28 -26.68 -52.86
C ASP A 216 -7.02 -27.06 -53.65
N PRO A 217 -7.09 -27.07 -55.00
CA PRO A 217 -5.93 -27.31 -55.85
C PRO A 217 -4.76 -26.35 -55.61
N GLY A 218 -5.03 -25.13 -55.12
CA GLY A 218 -4.04 -24.11 -54.79
C GLY A 218 -3.12 -24.46 -53.61
N LEU A 219 -3.45 -25.50 -52.83
CA LEU A 219 -2.60 -26.01 -51.75
C LEU A 219 -1.39 -26.80 -52.25
N ARG A 220 -1.28 -27.06 -53.57
CA ARG A 220 -0.09 -27.66 -54.20
C ARG A 220 0.88 -26.57 -54.66
N HIS A 221 1.79 -26.17 -53.77
CA HIS A 221 2.73 -25.06 -54.04
C HIS A 221 3.98 -25.43 -54.87
N HIS A 222 4.25 -26.72 -55.06
CA HIS A 222 5.41 -27.22 -55.80
C HIS A 222 4.94 -28.30 -56.77
N THR A 223 5.46 -28.28 -57.99
CA THR A 223 5.10 -29.23 -59.06
C THR A 223 6.38 -29.71 -59.73
N TYR A 224 6.60 -31.02 -59.72
CA TYR A 224 7.65 -31.70 -60.48
C TYR A 224 7.01 -32.66 -61.49
N LYS A 225 7.61 -32.81 -62.67
CA LYS A 225 7.19 -33.82 -63.65
C LYS A 225 7.60 -35.21 -63.17
N LYS A 226 6.88 -36.25 -63.60
CA LYS A 226 7.20 -37.66 -63.29
C LYS A 226 8.60 -38.10 -63.74
N SER A 227 9.21 -37.37 -64.68
CA SER A 227 10.55 -37.60 -65.21
C SER A 227 11.66 -36.81 -64.48
N ASP A 228 11.29 -35.94 -63.54
CA ASP A 228 12.24 -35.05 -62.87
C ASP A 228 12.97 -35.80 -61.76
N TYR A 229 13.97 -36.58 -62.14
CA TYR A 229 14.92 -37.17 -61.22
C TYR A 229 16.25 -36.45 -61.38
N SER A 230 16.55 -35.51 -60.46
CA SER A 230 17.92 -35.02 -60.34
C SER A 230 18.84 -36.18 -59.96
N ASN A 231 20.15 -36.00 -60.16
CA ASN A 231 21.17 -36.94 -59.66
C ASN A 231 21.16 -37.09 -58.12
N GLU A 232 20.39 -36.25 -57.43
CA GLU A 232 20.30 -36.18 -55.96
C GLU A 232 19.27 -37.16 -55.37
N VAL A 233 18.38 -37.74 -56.19
CA VAL A 233 17.41 -38.74 -55.72
C VAL A 233 18.05 -40.13 -55.76
N PRO A 234 18.08 -40.90 -54.65
CA PRO A 234 18.61 -42.26 -54.64
C PRO A 234 17.83 -43.20 -55.56
N GLU A 235 18.53 -44.18 -56.14
CA GLU A 235 17.94 -45.09 -57.13
C GLU A 235 16.75 -45.90 -56.57
N PHE A 236 16.83 -46.36 -55.32
CA PHE A 236 15.71 -47.04 -54.66
C PHE A 236 14.47 -46.15 -54.55
N THR A 237 14.63 -44.84 -54.33
CA THR A 237 13.51 -43.87 -54.26
C THR A 237 12.90 -43.68 -55.65
N LYS A 238 13.73 -43.58 -56.70
CA LYS A 238 13.24 -43.45 -58.09
C LYS A 238 12.42 -44.67 -58.48
N LYS A 239 12.98 -45.88 -58.28
CA LYS A 239 12.30 -47.15 -58.53
C LYS A 239 10.99 -47.23 -57.77
N LEU A 240 10.98 -46.91 -56.47
CA LEU A 240 9.76 -46.89 -55.66
C LEU A 240 8.69 -45.98 -56.29
N PHE A 241 9.04 -44.74 -56.63
CA PHE A 241 8.09 -43.79 -57.20
C PHE A 241 7.56 -44.24 -58.58
N ILE A 242 8.40 -44.90 -59.39
CA ILE A 242 7.98 -45.51 -60.66
C ILE A 242 6.96 -46.62 -60.42
N GLU A 243 7.24 -47.56 -59.50
CA GLU A 243 6.33 -48.67 -59.19
C GLU A 243 4.99 -48.19 -58.63
N LEU A 244 5.00 -47.17 -57.76
CA LEU A 244 3.77 -46.53 -57.26
C LEU A 244 2.93 -45.95 -58.41
N ASN A 245 3.57 -45.24 -59.35
CA ASN A 245 2.89 -44.65 -60.50
C ASN A 245 2.35 -45.69 -61.49
N ASN A 246 3.04 -46.81 -61.64
CA ASN A 246 2.59 -47.94 -62.45
C ASN A 246 1.49 -48.75 -61.75
N ARG A 247 1.13 -48.40 -60.50
CA ARG A 247 0.24 -49.18 -59.62
C ARG A 247 0.70 -50.64 -59.49
N ASN A 248 2.01 -50.86 -59.61
CA ASN A 248 2.61 -52.18 -59.51
C ASN A 248 3.01 -52.44 -58.05
N PHE A 249 2.06 -52.99 -57.30
CA PHE A 249 2.28 -53.39 -55.90
C PHE A 249 2.69 -54.85 -55.78
N TYR A 250 3.33 -55.42 -56.81
CA TYR A 250 3.89 -56.76 -56.74
C TYR A 250 4.96 -56.81 -55.66
N THR A 251 4.77 -57.68 -54.68
CA THR A 251 5.54 -57.66 -53.44
C THR A 251 7.04 -57.82 -53.68
N GLY A 252 7.44 -58.67 -54.65
CA GLY A 252 8.85 -58.96 -54.91
C GLY A 252 9.70 -57.74 -55.29
N VAL A 253 9.22 -56.88 -56.19
CA VAL A 253 10.00 -55.71 -56.64
C VAL A 253 10.12 -54.67 -55.52
N ILE A 254 9.01 -54.40 -54.81
CA ILE A 254 9.04 -53.47 -53.68
C ILE A 254 9.86 -54.02 -52.51
N ASP A 255 9.89 -55.34 -52.31
CA ASP A 255 10.73 -56.00 -51.31
C ASP A 255 12.23 -55.87 -51.62
N GLU A 256 12.61 -55.97 -52.90
CA GLU A 256 13.98 -55.70 -53.34
C GLU A 256 14.36 -54.24 -53.09
N ILE A 257 13.50 -53.29 -53.47
CA ILE A 257 13.70 -51.85 -53.24
C ILE A 257 13.82 -51.56 -51.73
N ARG A 258 12.96 -52.17 -50.90
CA ARG A 258 13.00 -52.03 -49.45
C ARG A 258 14.29 -52.58 -48.87
N SER A 259 14.73 -53.75 -49.35
CA SER A 259 15.98 -54.37 -48.93
C SER A 259 17.19 -53.52 -49.33
N ASP A 260 17.19 -52.94 -50.54
CA ASP A 260 18.19 -51.97 -50.99
C ASP A 260 18.24 -50.75 -50.06
N TYR A 261 17.09 -50.17 -49.75
CA TYR A 261 16.98 -49.03 -48.83
C TYR A 261 17.57 -49.35 -47.45
N ILE A 262 17.16 -50.45 -46.83
CA ILE A 262 17.65 -50.88 -45.51
C ILE A 262 19.17 -51.09 -45.54
N ARG A 263 19.70 -51.76 -46.58
CA ARG A 263 21.15 -51.96 -46.73
C ARG A 263 21.91 -50.64 -46.78
N HIS A 264 21.51 -49.72 -47.65
CA HIS A 264 22.19 -48.43 -47.80
C HIS A 264 22.10 -47.59 -46.54
N ALA A 265 20.93 -47.59 -45.90
CA ALA A 265 20.76 -46.80 -44.70
C ALA A 265 21.50 -47.38 -43.49
N SER A 266 21.55 -48.70 -43.34
CA SER A 266 22.28 -49.36 -42.26
C SER A 266 23.76 -48.99 -42.22
N PHE A 267 24.35 -48.57 -43.35
CA PHE A 267 25.72 -48.07 -43.43
C PHE A 267 25.91 -46.74 -42.68
N PHE A 268 24.92 -45.84 -42.73
CA PHE A 268 25.00 -44.51 -42.13
C PHE A 268 24.40 -44.45 -40.72
N TYR A 269 23.49 -45.37 -40.41
CA TYR A 269 22.77 -45.47 -39.14
C TYR A 269 23.17 -46.71 -38.35
N GLY A 270 24.47 -47.05 -38.37
CA GLY A 270 25.03 -48.09 -37.51
C GLY A 270 24.89 -47.74 -36.02
N ALA A 271 24.97 -48.75 -35.15
CA ALA A 271 24.84 -48.57 -33.70
C ALA A 271 25.82 -47.51 -33.15
N ASP A 272 27.03 -47.45 -33.70
CA ASP A 272 28.07 -46.50 -33.28
C ASP A 272 27.74 -45.06 -33.70
N THR A 273 27.23 -44.84 -34.92
CA THR A 273 26.88 -43.49 -35.40
C THR A 273 25.64 -42.95 -34.70
N VAL A 274 24.62 -43.80 -34.54
CA VAL A 274 23.39 -43.44 -33.80
C VAL A 274 23.73 -43.19 -32.33
N GLY A 275 24.51 -44.06 -31.69
CA GLY A 275 24.93 -43.89 -30.30
C GLY A 275 25.71 -42.59 -30.06
N PHE A 276 26.63 -42.25 -30.96
CA PHE A 276 27.37 -40.97 -30.89
C PHE A 276 26.44 -39.75 -31.05
N VAL A 277 25.52 -39.80 -32.02
CA VAL A 277 24.56 -38.71 -32.24
C VAL A 277 23.61 -38.55 -31.06
N ASP A 278 23.15 -39.65 -30.47
CA ASP A 278 22.27 -39.64 -29.29
C ASP A 278 23.01 -39.14 -28.04
N GLU A 279 24.28 -39.49 -27.88
CA GLU A 279 25.12 -38.91 -26.83
C GLU A 279 25.25 -37.40 -27.00
N LEU A 280 25.53 -36.92 -28.21
CA LEU A 280 25.59 -35.48 -28.50
C LEU A 280 24.26 -34.77 -28.26
N LYS A 281 23.14 -35.37 -28.68
CA LYS A 281 21.80 -34.83 -28.42
C LYS A 281 21.52 -34.74 -26.92
N ASN A 282 21.81 -35.80 -26.16
CA ASN A 282 21.67 -35.79 -24.71
C ASN A 282 22.51 -34.70 -24.06
N GLN A 283 23.77 -34.52 -24.51
CA GLN A 283 24.61 -33.42 -24.02
C GLN A 283 24.03 -32.04 -24.36
N ILE A 284 23.46 -31.87 -25.56
CA ILE A 284 22.80 -30.64 -25.98
C ILE A 284 21.55 -30.38 -25.12
N ASP A 285 20.73 -31.39 -24.87
CA ASP A 285 19.51 -31.28 -24.07
C ASP A 285 19.81 -30.92 -22.62
N ILE A 286 20.83 -31.54 -22.01
CA ILE A 286 21.32 -31.19 -20.67
C ILE A 286 21.80 -29.73 -20.64
N LYS A 287 22.57 -29.31 -21.65
CA LYS A 287 23.03 -27.92 -21.75
C LYS A 287 21.88 -26.94 -21.94
N ASN A 288 20.89 -27.29 -22.75
CA ASN A 288 19.70 -26.46 -22.99
C ASN A 288 18.83 -26.32 -21.74
N ALA A 289 18.63 -27.40 -20.98
CA ALA A 289 17.96 -27.36 -19.68
C ALA A 289 18.70 -26.41 -18.74
N ARG A 290 20.03 -26.51 -18.66
CA ARG A 290 20.86 -25.63 -17.84
C ARG A 290 20.78 -24.16 -18.29
N ILE A 291 20.76 -23.89 -19.58
CA ILE A 291 20.57 -22.54 -20.13
C ILE A 291 19.21 -21.98 -19.72
N SER A 292 18.16 -22.80 -19.74
CA SER A 292 16.81 -22.39 -19.33
C SER A 292 16.77 -22.00 -17.84
N GLU A 293 17.37 -22.82 -16.97
CA GLU A 293 17.51 -22.52 -15.53
C GLU A 293 18.27 -21.22 -15.29
N LEU A 294 19.40 -21.02 -15.99
CA LEU A 294 20.21 -19.80 -15.86
C LEU A 294 19.46 -18.55 -16.33
N LYS A 295 18.66 -18.65 -17.39
CA LYS A 295 17.80 -17.54 -17.86
C LYS A 295 16.75 -17.17 -16.82
N GLU A 296 16.13 -18.16 -16.17
CA GLU A 296 15.15 -17.90 -15.12
C GLU A 296 15.79 -17.24 -13.89
N ALA A 297 16.95 -17.75 -13.45
CA ALA A 297 17.72 -17.17 -12.36
C ALA A 297 18.12 -15.71 -12.65
N TYR A 298 18.62 -15.44 -13.87
CA TYR A 298 18.98 -14.10 -14.32
C TYR A 298 17.77 -13.14 -14.33
N SER A 299 16.60 -13.60 -14.77
CA SER A 299 15.37 -12.80 -14.72
C SER A 299 14.93 -12.47 -13.29
N LYS A 300 15.07 -13.41 -12.34
CA LYS A 300 14.80 -13.16 -10.91
C LYS A 300 15.76 -12.13 -10.33
N GLU A 301 17.05 -12.23 -10.66
CA GLU A 301 18.06 -11.27 -10.22
C GLU A 301 17.80 -9.85 -10.74
N GLN A 302 17.42 -9.71 -12.02
CA GLN A 302 17.04 -8.42 -12.59
C GLN A 302 15.85 -7.77 -11.87
N LYS A 303 14.82 -8.55 -11.51
CA LYS A 303 13.68 -8.05 -10.72
C LYS A 303 14.11 -7.61 -9.32
N LEU A 304 14.95 -8.39 -8.66
CA LEU A 304 15.47 -8.05 -7.33
C LEU A 304 16.30 -6.76 -7.39
N HIS A 305 17.13 -6.59 -8.42
CA HIS A 305 17.92 -5.38 -8.63
C HIS A 305 17.04 -4.14 -8.87
N LEU A 306 15.94 -4.28 -9.61
CA LEU A 306 14.98 -3.20 -9.81
C LEU A 306 14.28 -2.80 -8.51
N ASN A 307 13.77 -3.78 -7.75
CA ASN A 307 13.15 -3.55 -6.44
C ASN A 307 14.14 -2.89 -5.46
N PHE A 308 15.41 -3.32 -5.47
CA PHE A 308 16.43 -2.71 -4.61
C PHE A 308 16.69 -1.26 -4.99
N LYS A 309 16.72 -0.92 -6.29
CA LYS A 309 16.83 0.47 -6.76
C LYS A 309 15.66 1.33 -6.28
N GLU A 310 14.43 0.83 -6.40
CA GLU A 310 13.22 1.54 -5.93
C GLU A 310 13.28 1.77 -4.42
N LEU A 311 13.66 0.75 -3.64
CA LEU A 311 13.82 0.88 -2.18
C LEU A 311 14.89 1.91 -1.80
N VAL A 312 16.01 1.95 -2.52
CA VAL A 312 17.06 2.96 -2.28
C VAL A 312 16.54 4.37 -2.54
N VAL A 313 15.74 4.58 -3.59
CA VAL A 313 15.10 5.89 -3.86
C VAL A 313 14.16 6.26 -2.72
N GLU A 314 13.25 5.35 -2.33
CA GLU A 314 12.28 5.58 -1.25
C GLU A 314 12.99 5.94 0.08
N LYS A 315 14.06 5.23 0.43
CA LYS A 315 14.82 5.51 1.67
C LYS A 315 15.57 6.83 1.59
N ASN A 316 16.07 7.23 0.42
CA ASN A 316 16.71 8.53 0.24
C ASN A 316 15.70 9.67 0.40
N ASP A 317 14.50 9.54 -0.16
CA ASP A 317 13.44 10.55 -0.02
C ASP A 317 13.01 10.71 1.45
N ALA A 318 12.81 9.59 2.16
CA ALA A 318 12.51 9.59 3.60
C ALA A 318 13.64 10.25 4.42
N LEU A 319 14.90 10.00 4.06
CA LEU A 319 16.06 10.61 4.70
C LEU A 319 16.10 12.13 4.50
N ILE A 320 15.79 12.61 3.29
CA ILE A 320 15.71 14.04 2.98
C ILE A 320 14.61 14.69 3.82
N LEU A 321 13.41 14.09 3.88
CA LEU A 321 12.30 14.59 4.67
C LEU A 321 12.67 14.71 6.15
N THR A 322 13.28 13.65 6.70
CA THR A 322 13.73 13.61 8.10
C THR A 322 14.78 14.69 8.40
N LYS A 323 15.73 14.91 7.47
CA LYS A 323 16.73 15.98 7.61
C LYS A 323 16.08 17.37 7.64
N ASN A 324 15.06 17.60 6.81
CA ASN A 324 14.33 18.87 6.79
C ASN A 324 13.59 19.10 8.11
N THR A 325 12.87 18.09 8.61
CA THR A 325 12.19 18.17 9.92
C THR A 325 13.16 18.43 11.07
N ILE A 326 14.33 17.78 11.08
CA ILE A 326 15.38 18.06 12.08
C ILE A 326 15.86 19.51 12.01
N SER A 327 15.97 20.08 10.81
CA SER A 327 16.35 21.48 10.61
C SER A 327 15.31 22.45 11.17
N GLU A 328 14.02 22.18 10.93
CA GLU A 328 12.91 22.95 11.47
C GLU A 328 12.89 22.90 13.01
N ILE A 329 12.95 21.70 13.59
CA ILE A 329 12.99 21.51 15.05
C ILE A 329 14.18 22.25 15.67
N LYS A 330 15.36 22.21 15.04
CA LYS A 330 16.53 22.96 15.52
C LYS A 330 16.29 24.46 15.54
N THR A 331 15.56 24.97 14.54
CA THR A 331 15.22 26.40 14.44
C THR A 331 14.24 26.80 15.54
N ASP A 332 13.24 25.97 15.81
CA ASP A 332 12.28 26.19 16.89
C ASP A 332 12.91 26.11 18.28
N ILE A 333 13.82 25.15 18.50
CA ILE A 333 14.60 25.07 19.74
C ILE A 333 15.37 26.38 19.97
N ARG A 334 16.02 26.95 18.94
CA ARG A 334 16.72 28.25 19.07
C ARG A 334 15.76 29.37 19.46
N ARG A 335 14.60 29.47 18.80
CA ARG A 335 13.58 30.47 19.13
C ARG A 335 13.07 30.33 20.57
N LEU A 336 12.82 29.10 21.02
CA LEU A 336 12.38 28.83 22.39
C LEU A 336 13.46 29.18 23.41
N GLN A 337 14.73 28.90 23.12
CA GLN A 337 15.85 29.30 23.96
C GLN A 337 15.97 30.82 24.09
N GLU A 338 15.78 31.57 23.00
CA GLU A 338 15.75 33.03 23.03
C GLU A 338 14.59 33.57 23.88
N LYS A 339 13.38 33.04 23.68
CA LYS A 339 12.21 33.39 24.51
C LYS A 339 12.41 33.07 25.98
N TYR A 340 13.01 31.92 26.29
CA TYR A 340 13.32 31.54 27.66
C TYR A 340 14.30 32.53 28.29
N LYS A 341 15.34 32.92 27.56
CA LYS A 341 16.33 33.92 28.01
C LYS A 341 15.69 35.29 28.24
N SER A 342 14.82 35.76 27.35
CA SER A 342 14.12 37.03 27.54
C SER A 342 13.16 36.98 28.74
N GLY A 343 12.42 35.88 28.91
CA GLY A 343 11.54 35.67 30.06
C GLY A 343 12.31 35.61 31.39
N GLN A 344 13.52 35.04 31.40
CA GLN A 344 14.39 35.08 32.59
C GLN A 344 14.81 36.51 32.95
N LEU A 345 15.15 37.34 31.96
CA LEU A 345 15.50 38.74 32.19
C LEU A 345 14.32 39.55 32.74
N GLU A 346 13.11 39.35 32.19
CA GLU A 346 11.89 39.96 32.72
C GLU A 346 11.59 39.52 34.15
N LEU A 347 11.76 38.24 34.46
CA LEU A 347 11.55 37.72 35.82
C LEU A 347 12.50 38.40 36.82
N VAL A 348 13.77 38.59 36.47
CA VAL A 348 14.74 39.29 37.32
C VAL A 348 14.33 40.75 37.52
N SER A 349 13.94 41.43 36.45
CA SER A 349 13.45 42.82 36.51
C SER A 349 12.23 42.94 37.43
N ASN A 350 11.25 42.05 37.27
CA ASN A 350 10.05 42.02 38.12
C ASN A 350 10.37 41.69 39.57
N LYS A 351 11.33 40.79 39.85
CA LYS A 351 11.80 40.54 41.22
C LYS A 351 12.40 41.78 41.87
N ASN A 352 13.22 42.54 41.12
CA ASN A 352 13.79 43.79 41.61
C ASN A 352 12.69 44.83 41.88
N ARG A 353 11.73 44.97 40.97
CA ARG A 353 10.54 45.85 41.14
C ARG A 353 9.73 45.48 42.39
N ILE A 354 9.52 44.19 42.64
CA ILE A 354 8.82 43.72 43.86
C ILE A 354 9.64 44.06 45.11
N ALA A 355 10.97 43.96 45.07
CA ALA A 355 11.81 44.33 46.20
C ALA A 355 11.75 45.84 46.50
N GLU A 356 11.78 46.68 45.47
CA GLU A 356 11.58 48.13 45.58
C GLU A 356 10.22 48.45 46.20
N LEU A 357 9.14 47.90 45.65
CA LEU A 357 7.78 48.10 46.18
C LEU A 357 7.64 47.63 47.63
N LYS A 358 8.31 46.54 48.02
CA LYS A 358 8.33 46.09 49.43
C LYS A 358 9.01 47.10 50.35
N ASN A 359 10.12 47.70 49.90
CA ASN A 359 10.80 48.75 50.65
C ASN A 359 9.93 50.00 50.78
N ASP A 360 9.25 50.40 49.70
CA ASP A 360 8.32 51.53 49.70
C ASP A 360 7.15 51.29 50.66
N VAL A 361 6.55 50.10 50.63
CA VAL A 361 5.48 49.71 51.57
C VAL A 361 5.99 49.77 53.00
N ARG A 362 7.21 49.31 53.29
CA ARG A 362 7.82 49.37 54.63
C ARG A 362 8.01 50.82 55.10
N SER A 363 8.54 51.68 54.23
CA SER A 363 8.71 53.11 54.49
C SER A 363 7.38 53.82 54.75
N LEU A 364 6.34 53.49 53.96
CA LEU A 364 4.99 54.03 54.16
C LEU A 364 4.37 53.52 55.47
N GLN A 365 4.57 52.25 55.83
CA GLN A 365 4.14 51.69 57.11
C GLN A 365 4.79 52.40 58.30
N GLU A 366 6.10 52.67 58.24
CA GLU A 366 6.81 53.44 59.26
C GLU A 366 6.26 54.87 59.37
N LYS A 367 6.03 55.55 58.24
CA LYS A 367 5.40 56.88 58.23
C LYS A 367 3.99 56.89 58.79
N CYS A 368 3.16 55.89 58.45
CA CYS A 368 1.83 55.73 59.03
C CYS A 368 1.91 55.54 60.53
N LYS A 369 2.82 54.69 61.01
CA LYS A 369 3.04 54.47 62.44
C LYS A 369 3.45 55.75 63.16
N SER A 370 4.47 56.47 62.66
CA SER A 370 4.90 57.74 63.26
C SER A 370 3.79 58.79 63.29
N ARG A 371 2.92 58.81 62.27
CA ARG A 371 1.79 59.75 62.21
C ARG A 371 0.66 59.35 63.16
N GLN A 372 0.48 58.05 63.39
CA GLN A 372 -0.46 57.52 64.37
C GLN A 372 0.01 57.82 65.80
N ASP A 373 1.30 57.62 66.09
CA ASP A 373 1.92 58.00 67.37
C ASP A 373 1.80 59.52 67.62
N ALA A 374 2.02 60.35 66.59
CA ALA A 374 1.85 61.79 66.69
C ALA A 374 0.39 62.22 66.97
N LEU A 375 -0.59 61.53 66.35
CA LEU A 375 -2.00 61.76 66.60
C LEU A 375 -2.40 61.39 68.04
N GLU A 376 -1.83 60.31 68.58
CA GLU A 376 -2.04 59.92 69.99
C GLU A 376 -1.45 60.95 70.95
N ALA A 377 -0.23 61.44 70.69
CA ALA A 377 0.38 62.51 71.48
C ALA A 377 -0.45 63.81 71.44
N GLU A 378 -0.99 64.18 70.27
CA GLU A 378 -1.88 65.33 70.13
C GLU A 378 -3.20 65.15 70.89
N ARG A 379 -3.75 63.92 70.91
CA ARG A 379 -4.94 63.60 71.72
C ARG A 379 -4.65 63.71 73.22
N GLU A 380 -3.50 63.24 73.69
CA GLU A 380 -3.09 63.39 75.09
C GLU A 380 -2.91 64.87 75.47
N LEU A 381 -2.24 65.64 74.61
CA LEU A 381 -2.03 67.07 74.82
C LEU A 381 -3.38 67.82 74.88
N ASN A 382 -4.30 67.51 73.98
CA ASN A 382 -5.66 68.08 74.01
C ASN A 382 -6.41 67.69 75.30
N LEU A 383 -6.22 66.46 75.80
CA LEU A 383 -6.82 66.03 77.06
C LEU A 383 -6.24 66.81 78.26
N GLN A 384 -4.92 67.04 78.27
CA GLN A 384 -4.25 67.87 79.27
C GLN A 384 -4.72 69.31 79.20
N LEU A 385 -4.81 69.87 77.99
CA LEU A 385 -5.29 71.24 77.76
C LEU A 385 -6.72 71.41 78.27
N LYS A 386 -7.60 70.43 77.99
CA LYS A 386 -8.98 70.43 78.49
C LYS A 386 -9.05 70.39 80.02
N ARG A 387 -8.23 69.57 80.67
CA ARG A 387 -8.12 69.56 82.15
C ARG A 387 -7.66 70.91 82.69
N SER A 388 -6.64 71.52 82.09
CA SER A 388 -6.17 72.86 82.48
C SER A 388 -7.25 73.92 82.29
N LEU A 389 -8.04 73.82 81.21
CA LEU A 389 -9.16 74.72 80.94
C LEU A 389 -10.27 74.59 81.99
N ASP A 390 -10.67 73.35 82.34
CA ASP A 390 -11.63 73.09 83.42
C ASP A 390 -11.13 73.64 84.77
N THR A 391 -9.81 73.59 85.01
CA THR A 391 -9.18 74.10 86.24
C THR A 391 -9.21 75.64 86.28
N LEU A 392 -8.91 76.28 85.15
CA LEU A 392 -9.00 77.74 84.98
C LEU A 392 -10.44 78.24 85.08
N GLU A 393 -11.41 77.52 84.53
CA GLU A 393 -12.83 77.86 84.65
C GLU A 393 -13.30 77.82 86.11
N ARG A 394 -12.88 76.81 86.89
CA ARG A 394 -13.14 76.76 88.34
C ARG A 394 -12.51 77.96 89.06
N SER A 395 -11.25 78.25 88.78
CA SER A 395 -10.53 79.40 89.38
C SER A 395 -11.21 80.73 89.03
N ASN A 396 -11.61 80.93 87.77
CA ASN A 396 -12.35 82.12 87.34
C ASN A 396 -13.71 82.23 88.04
N LYS A 397 -14.41 81.11 88.27
CA LYS A 397 -15.66 81.09 89.02
C LYS A 397 -15.44 81.50 90.48
N ASP A 398 -14.38 81.01 91.11
CA ASP A 398 -14.02 81.36 92.49
C ASP A 398 -13.61 82.83 92.62
N LEU A 399 -12.77 83.33 91.71
CA LEU A 399 -12.40 84.76 91.62
C LEU A 399 -13.61 85.67 91.39
N LYS A 400 -14.58 85.24 90.58
CA LYS A 400 -15.82 86.00 90.35
C LYS A 400 -16.68 86.08 91.61
N ASN A 401 -16.77 84.98 92.36
CA ASN A 401 -17.45 84.95 93.67
C ASN A 401 -16.75 85.86 94.69
N GLU A 402 -15.41 85.92 94.70
CA GLU A 402 -14.66 86.87 95.54
C GLU A 402 -14.89 88.33 95.13
N LEU A 403 -14.92 88.61 93.82
CA LEU A 403 -15.17 89.95 93.30
C LEU A 403 -16.55 90.47 93.70
N ASP A 404 -17.58 89.61 93.66
CA ASP A 404 -18.94 89.99 94.06
C ASP A 404 -19.03 90.27 95.57
N LYS A 405 -18.34 89.50 96.42
CA LYS A 405 -18.18 89.83 97.85
C LYS A 405 -17.48 91.17 98.07
N TYR A 406 -16.45 91.47 97.26
CA TYR A 406 -15.72 92.74 97.35
C TYR A 406 -16.60 93.94 96.99
N LYS A 407 -17.44 93.81 95.95
CA LYS A 407 -18.40 94.85 95.55
C LYS A 407 -19.46 95.11 96.63
N GLU A 408 -19.94 94.04 97.27
CA GLU A 408 -20.92 94.15 98.35
C GLU A 408 -20.34 94.88 99.58
N ASN A 409 -19.09 94.56 99.95
CA ASN A 409 -18.37 95.27 101.01
C ASN A 409 -18.10 96.75 100.66
N LYS A 410 -17.77 97.06 99.40
CA LYS A 410 -17.54 98.43 98.94
C LYS A 410 -18.81 99.30 99.09
N ASN A 411 -19.96 98.77 98.69
CA ASN A 411 -21.24 99.48 98.84
C ASN A 411 -21.55 99.77 100.32
N LYS A 412 -21.23 98.85 101.23
CA LYS A 412 -21.37 99.02 102.69
C LYS A 412 -20.47 100.13 103.25
N ILE A 413 -19.25 100.24 102.74
CA ILE A 413 -18.29 101.30 103.14
C ILE A 413 -18.78 102.67 102.65
N ASP A 414 -19.30 102.77 101.43
CA ASP A 414 -19.80 104.04 100.88
C ASP A 414 -21.03 104.56 101.65
N GLU A 415 -21.88 103.66 102.16
CA GLU A 415 -23.03 104.02 103.01
C GLU A 415 -22.60 104.54 104.39
N LEU A 416 -21.57 103.92 105.00
CA LEU A 416 -20.98 104.35 106.27
C LEU A 416 -20.30 105.72 106.16
N ASN A 417 -19.61 106.00 105.04
CA ASN A 417 -18.95 107.27 104.81
C ASN A 417 -19.94 108.44 104.68
N ARG A 418 -21.12 108.22 104.08
CA ARG A 418 -22.19 109.24 104.03
C ARG A 418 -22.72 109.60 105.42
N LYS A 419 -22.89 108.60 106.30
CA LYS A 419 -23.30 108.82 107.71
C LYS A 419 -22.23 109.57 108.51
N ASN A 420 -20.95 109.29 108.27
CA ASN A 420 -19.86 109.91 109.01
C ASN A 420 -19.69 111.40 108.67
N ASN A 421 -19.80 111.76 107.39
CA ASN A 421 -19.72 113.17 106.96
C ASN A 421 -20.86 114.03 107.52
N HIS A 422 -22.07 113.49 107.68
CA HIS A 422 -23.19 114.22 108.28
C HIS A 422 -23.00 114.49 109.78
N LEU A 423 -22.27 113.63 110.50
CA LEU A 423 -21.94 113.82 111.91
C LEU A 423 -20.84 114.86 112.13
N LEU A 424 -19.88 114.97 111.20
CA LEU A 424 -18.77 115.92 111.27
C LEU A 424 -19.22 117.39 111.11
N GLU A 425 -20.17 117.67 110.22
CA GLU A 425 -20.77 119.01 110.11
C GLU A 425 -21.43 119.45 111.42
N LYS A 426 -22.16 118.53 112.08
CA LYS A 426 -22.90 118.80 113.31
C LYS A 426 -22.00 119.05 114.54
N ASN A 427 -20.77 118.53 114.53
CA ASN A 427 -19.77 118.80 115.57
C ASN A 427 -19.06 120.14 115.34
N SER A 428 -18.78 120.51 114.08
CA SER A 428 -18.13 121.79 113.77
C SER A 428 -18.96 123.02 114.19
N GLU A 429 -20.29 122.89 114.21
CA GLU A 429 -21.22 123.93 114.67
C GLU A 429 -21.23 124.07 116.21
N LYS A 430 -20.95 122.99 116.95
CA LYS A 430 -20.86 123.00 118.41
C LYS A 430 -19.53 123.58 118.90
N ASP A 431 -18.43 123.31 118.21
CA ASP A 431 -17.11 123.85 118.58
C ASP A 431 -17.01 125.37 118.40
N ARG A 432 -17.74 125.94 117.43
CA ARG A 432 -17.86 127.41 117.28
C ARG A 432 -18.60 128.08 118.45
N LYS A 433 -19.49 127.36 119.13
CA LYS A 433 -20.21 127.82 120.34
C LYS A 433 -19.38 127.68 121.62
N ILE A 434 -18.48 126.71 121.68
CA ILE A 434 -17.57 126.51 122.82
C ILE A 434 -16.46 127.57 122.83
N SER A 435 -15.91 127.93 121.66
CA SER A 435 -14.85 128.94 121.58
C SER A 435 -15.32 130.37 121.91
N SER A 436 -16.60 130.72 121.71
CA SER A 436 -17.11 132.04 122.14
C SER A 436 -17.27 132.15 123.66
N LEU A 437 -17.52 131.03 124.36
CA LEU A 437 -17.62 130.97 125.83
C LEU A 437 -16.23 130.96 126.51
N ILE A 438 -15.20 130.41 125.85
CA ILE A 438 -13.81 130.48 126.35
C ILE A 438 -13.27 131.92 126.27
N HIS A 439 -13.73 132.72 125.30
CA HIS A 439 -13.36 134.13 125.17
C HIS A 439 -14.01 135.02 126.27
N GLU A 440 -15.14 134.59 126.85
CA GLU A 440 -15.76 135.21 128.04
C GLU A 440 -15.11 134.79 129.37
N ILE A 441 -14.57 133.57 129.48
CA ILE A 441 -13.94 133.09 130.73
C ILE A 441 -12.56 133.72 130.97
N VAL A 442 -11.79 134.01 129.93
CA VAL A 442 -10.45 134.60 130.10
C VAL A 442 -10.52 136.12 130.27
N SER A 443 -11.56 136.79 129.74
CA SER A 443 -11.81 138.22 130.01
C SER A 443 -12.24 138.52 131.46
N ILE A 444 -12.59 137.48 132.24
CA ILE A 444 -12.84 137.57 133.70
C ILE A 444 -11.54 137.44 134.52
N HIS A 445 -10.44 136.92 133.97
CA HIS A 445 -9.18 136.73 134.71
C HIS A 445 -8.14 137.84 134.48
N THR A 446 -8.53 138.92 133.83
CA THR A 446 -7.80 140.19 133.80
C THR A 446 -8.41 141.22 134.78
N THR A 447 -8.27 141.04 136.10
CA THR A 447 -8.32 142.17 137.08
C THR A 447 -7.80 141.79 138.48
N ARG A 448 -7.13 142.76 139.13
CA ARG A 448 -6.19 142.62 140.26
C ARG A 448 -6.87 142.63 141.64
N SER A 449 -6.97 141.50 142.37
CA SER A 449 -7.10 141.41 143.85
C SER A 449 -7.43 140.00 144.38
N TRP A 450 -6.48 139.06 144.30
CA TRP A 450 -6.57 137.78 145.04
C TRP A 450 -5.38 137.58 146.01
N ARG A 451 -4.90 138.68 146.57
CA ARG A 451 -4.12 138.70 147.81
C ARG A 451 -5.11 138.46 148.97
N TYR A 452 -4.80 137.49 149.84
CA TYR A 452 -5.50 137.11 151.07
C TYR A 452 -6.78 136.25 150.94
N THR A 453 -6.64 134.93 150.87
CA THR A 453 -7.49 133.97 151.64
C THR A 453 -6.87 132.57 151.62
N ARG A 454 -5.66 132.49 152.18
CA ARG A 454 -4.85 131.29 152.44
C ARG A 454 -5.36 130.46 153.64
N LEU A 455 -6.61 130.60 154.10
CA LEU A 455 -6.98 130.07 155.43
C LEU A 455 -8.39 129.49 155.64
N PHE A 456 -9.30 129.39 154.65
CA PHE A 456 -10.70 129.04 154.99
C PHE A 456 -11.40 127.94 154.17
N ARG A 457 -10.69 127.06 153.45
CA ARG A 457 -11.31 125.87 152.82
C ARG A 457 -10.59 124.53 153.05
N ILE A 458 -9.86 124.44 154.17
CA ILE A 458 -9.47 123.17 154.81
C ILE A 458 -10.49 122.74 155.91
N VAL A 459 -11.52 123.54 156.23
CA VAL A 459 -12.39 123.24 157.39
C VAL A 459 -13.77 122.65 157.04
N VAL A 460 -14.25 122.68 155.80
CA VAL A 460 -15.67 122.30 155.51
C VAL A 460 -15.89 120.87 155.00
N LYS A 461 -14.92 119.94 155.08
CA LYS A 461 -15.22 118.52 154.85
C LYS A 461 -14.52 117.51 155.77
N VAL A 462 -14.40 117.82 157.06
CA VAL A 462 -14.27 116.78 158.11
C VAL A 462 -15.45 116.74 159.07
N VAL A 463 -16.25 117.80 159.21
CA VAL A 463 -17.43 117.77 160.08
C VAL A 463 -18.48 118.67 159.46
N LYS A 464 -19.67 118.23 159.09
CA LYS A 464 -20.35 116.93 159.09
C LYS A 464 -21.62 117.31 158.28
N ARG A 465 -22.18 116.42 157.46
CA ARG A 465 -23.25 115.56 157.98
C ARG A 465 -24.23 116.43 158.79
N ILE A 466 -25.37 116.77 158.21
CA ILE A 466 -26.66 117.07 158.86
C ILE A 466 -27.50 117.84 157.84
N PHE A 467 -28.71 117.33 157.62
CA PHE A 467 -29.72 117.77 156.63
C PHE A 467 -29.30 117.50 155.17
N HIS A 468 -29.50 116.31 154.59
CA HIS A 468 -30.57 115.30 154.76
C HIS A 468 -31.98 115.86 154.46
N LYS A 469 -32.39 115.77 153.20
CA LYS A 469 -33.61 115.09 152.74
C LYS A 469 -33.51 114.75 151.26
#